data_AF-A0A4V3EA18-F1
#
_entry.id   AF-A0A4V3EA18-F1
#
_cell.length_a   1.000
_cell.length_b   1.000
_cell.length_c   1.000
_cell.angle_alpha   90.00
_cell.angle_beta   90.00
_cell.angle_gamma   90.00
#
_symmetry.space_group_name_H-M   'P 1'
#
loop_
_entity.id
_entity.type
_entity.pdbx_description
1 polymer ?
#
loop_
_entity_poly.entity_id
_entity_poly.type
_entity_poly.pdbx_seq_one_letter_code
_entity_poly.pdbx_strand_id
1 'polypeptide(L)'
;MTRRTLNANGTLTLNSLSYWGDGDADEAFRQEVTTLEEHNRQALTIWDSLTPEERELRTLDFKTKQAERKAVMQADLQIPSHLLGKIVEDESPETGPTFI
;
A
#
# COMPACT_ATOMS: atom_id res chain seq x y z
N MET A 1 -11.76 -1.05 2.50
CA MET A 1 -10.34 -1.36 2.28
C MET A 1 -9.51 -0.26 2.93
N THR A 2 -8.62 -0.62 3.84
CA THR A 2 -7.77 0.36 4.54
C THR A 2 -6.33 0.21 4.07
N ARG A 3 -5.68 1.32 3.71
CA ARG A 3 -4.25 1.35 3.39
C ARG A 3 -3.50 1.98 4.54
N ARG A 4 -2.49 1.27 5.04
CA ARG A 4 -1.64 1.70 6.14
C ARG A 4 -0.17 1.51 5.76
N THR A 5 0.71 2.34 6.30
CA THR A 5 2.17 2.19 6.20
C THR A 5 2.73 1.88 7.58
N LEU A 6 3.59 0.86 7.67
CA LEU A 6 4.40 0.60 8.87
C LEU A 6 5.63 1.50 8.87
N ASN A 7 5.94 2.09 10.02
CA ASN A 7 7.11 2.93 10.24
C ASN A 7 8.22 2.15 10.97
N ALA A 8 9.45 2.67 10.93
CA ALA A 8 10.61 2.04 11.57
C ALA A 8 10.44 1.87 13.09
N ASN A 9 9.74 2.81 13.74
CA ASN A 9 9.42 2.76 15.17
C ASN A 9 8.26 1.81 15.51
N GLY A 10 7.76 1.04 14.54
CA GLY A 10 6.64 0.12 14.72
C GLY A 10 5.26 0.78 14.68
N THR A 11 5.16 2.11 14.57
CA THR A 11 3.86 2.78 14.41
C THR A 11 3.28 2.56 13.01
N LEU A 12 1.96 2.70 12.90
CA LEU A 12 1.20 2.65 11.66
C LEU A 12 0.68 4.04 11.30
N THR A 13 0.87 4.43 10.04
CA THR A 13 0.26 5.62 9.45
C THR A 13 -0.93 5.19 8.58
N LEU A 14 -2.11 5.78 8.82
CA LEU A 14 -3.26 5.60 7.93
C LEU A 14 -3.06 6.43 6.66
N ASN A 15 -3.02 5.78 5.50
CA ASN A 15 -2.90 6.46 4.21
C ASN A 15 -4.28 6.75 3.61
N SER A 16 -5.18 5.77 3.67
CA SER A 16 -6.55 5.93 3.20
C SER A 16 -7.47 4.89 3.85
N LEU A 17 -8.72 5.30 4.03
CA LEU A 17 -9.82 4.41 4.42
C LEU A 17 -10.89 4.49 3.33
N SER A 18 -11.18 3.36 2.69
CA SER A 18 -12.33 3.24 1.79
C SER A 18 -13.42 2.43 2.47
N TYR A 19 -14.60 3.03 2.60
CA TYR A 19 -15.79 2.43 3.20
C TYR A 19 -16.84 2.19 2.12
N TRP A 20 -17.42 0.99 2.08
CA TRP A 20 -18.40 0.54 1.08
C TRP A 20 -19.62 -0.13 1.74
N GLY A 21 -19.87 0.15 3.03
CA GLY A 21 -21.01 -0.40 3.76
C GLY A 21 -22.19 0.57 3.82
N ASP A 22 -23.36 0.06 4.20
CA ASP A 22 -24.60 0.86 4.35
C ASP A 22 -24.71 1.56 5.73
N GLY A 23 -23.65 1.56 6.54
CA GLY A 23 -23.63 2.10 7.89
C GLY A 23 -22.95 3.48 8.01
N ASP A 24 -22.70 3.90 9.25
CA ASP A 24 -22.07 5.18 9.56
C ASP A 24 -20.55 5.13 9.24
N ALA A 25 -20.18 5.79 8.14
CA ALA A 25 -18.79 5.92 7.72
C ALA A 25 -17.92 6.67 8.75
N ASP A 26 -18.51 7.62 9.49
CA ASP A 26 -17.80 8.40 10.51
C ASP A 26 -17.53 7.57 11.76
N GLU A 27 -18.46 6.68 12.14
CA GLU A 27 -18.23 5.70 13.20
C GLU A 27 -17.14 4.70 12.79
N ALA A 28 -17.19 4.19 11.55
CA ALA A 28 -16.16 3.28 11.03
C ALA A 28 -14.77 3.94 11.01
N PHE A 29 -14.70 5.22 10.61
CA PHE A 29 -13.45 5.98 10.65
C PHE A 29 -12.94 6.21 12.08
N ARG A 30 -13.81 6.59 13.02
CA ARG A 30 -13.43 6.76 14.43
C ARG A 30 -12.91 5.48 15.05
N GLN A 31 -13.55 4.34 14.77
CA GLN A 31 -13.10 3.04 15.25
C GLN A 31 -11.72 2.67 14.69
N GLU A 32 -11.50 2.92 13.39
CA GLU A 32 -10.22 2.70 12.73
C GLU A 32 -9.09 3.55 13.35
N VAL A 33 -9.35 4.85 13.56
CA VAL A 33 -8.38 5.77 14.19
C VAL A 33 -8.09 5.34 15.63
N THR A 34 -9.11 4.99 16.41
CA THR A 34 -8.93 4.55 17.81
C THR A 34 -8.05 3.28 17.88
N THR A 35 -8.27 2.35 16.95
CA THR A 35 -7.49 1.11 16.87
C THR A 35 -6.03 1.41 16.51
N LEU A 36 -5.80 2.34 15.59
CA LEU A 36 -4.46 2.79 15.21
C LEU A 36 -3.73 3.50 16.35
N GLU A 37 -4.43 4.37 17.08
CA GLU A 37 -3.87 5.10 18.21
C GLU A 37 -3.41 4.15 19.32
N GLU A 38 -4.22 3.14 19.65
CA GLU A 38 -3.85 2.14 20.65
C GLU A 38 -2.61 1.35 20.22
N HIS A 39 -2.60 0.87 18.98
CA HIS A 39 -1.42 0.19 18.42
C HIS A 39 -0.18 1.08 18.45
N ASN A 40 -0.31 2.35 18.05
CA ASN A 40 0.79 3.29 17.99
C ASN A 40 1.33 3.62 19.38
N ARG A 41 0.45 3.72 20.39
CA ARG A 41 0.85 3.91 21.79
C ARG A 41 1.69 2.73 22.27
N GLN A 42 1.26 1.50 22.01
CA GLN A 42 2.03 0.31 22.38
C GLN A 42 3.37 0.23 21.64
N ALA A 43 3.38 0.54 20.35
CA ALA A 43 4.61 0.57 19.55
C ALA A 43 5.60 1.61 20.06
N LEU A 44 5.13 2.81 20.42
CA LEU A 44 5.96 3.87 20.98
C LEU A 44 6.51 3.49 22.37
N THR A 45 5.71 2.86 23.23
CA THR A 45 6.22 2.36 24.53
C THR A 45 7.39 1.39 24.34
N ILE A 46 7.27 0.46 23.38
CA ILE A 46 8.36 -0.47 23.06
C ILE A 46 9.56 0.30 22.50
N TRP A 47 9.33 1.21 21.55
CA TRP A 47 10.39 2.01 20.95
C TRP A 47 11.15 2.83 21.99
N ASP A 48 10.42 3.43 22.93
CA ASP A 48 10.96 4.28 23.97
C ASP A 48 11.78 3.49 24.99
N SER A 49 11.49 2.20 25.17
CA SER A 49 12.30 1.30 26.01
C SER A 49 13.64 0.88 25.40
N LEU A 50 13.83 1.07 24.09
CA LEU A 50 15.08 0.70 23.40
C LEU A 50 16.16 1.75 23.58
N THR A 51 17.43 1.31 23.61
CA THR A 51 18.57 2.22 23.58
C THR A 51 18.71 2.88 22.20
N PRO A 52 19.46 4.01 22.09
CA PRO A 52 19.73 4.63 20.80
C PRO A 52 20.33 3.66 19.77
N GLU A 53 21.29 2.82 20.18
CA GLU A 53 21.95 1.85 19.32
C GLU A 53 20.96 0.79 18.80
N GLU A 54 20.07 0.30 19.66
CA GLU A 54 19.02 -0.65 19.28
C GLU A 54 18.01 -0.04 18.31
N ARG A 55 17.65 1.24 18.50
CA ARG A 55 16.77 1.99 17.58
C ARG A 55 17.41 2.17 16.22
N GLU A 56 18.71 2.44 16.16
CA GLU A 56 19.45 2.55 14.90
C GLU A 56 19.49 1.22 14.16
N LEU A 57 19.83 0.12 14.85
CA LEU A 57 19.82 -1.23 14.27
C LEU A 57 18.45 -1.60 13.71
N ARG A 58 17.38 -1.32 14.48
CA ARG A 58 16.00 -1.59 14.05
C ARG A 58 15.59 -0.73 12.85
N THR A 59 16.03 0.53 12.80
CA THR A 59 15.79 1.42 11.66
C THR A 59 16.51 0.94 10.40
N LEU A 60 17.75 0.46 10.56
CA LEU A 60 18.54 -0.08 9.46
C LEU A 60 17.88 -1.34 8.89
N ASP A 61 17.53 -2.30 9.75
CA ASP A 61 16.83 -3.53 9.36
C ASP A 61 15.51 -3.22 8.63
N PHE A 62 14.73 -2.26 9.14
CA PHE A 62 13.51 -1.81 8.50
C PHE A 62 13.76 -1.27 7.08
N LYS A 63 14.77 -0.43 6.90
CA LYS A 63 15.13 0.14 5.58
C LYS A 63 15.58 -0.94 4.60
N THR A 64 16.38 -1.90 5.06
CA THR A 64 16.83 -3.04 4.23
C THR A 64 15.63 -3.84 3.73
N LYS A 65 14.72 -4.23 4.63
CA LYS A 65 13.50 -4.96 4.27
C LYS A 65 12.59 -4.18 3.34
N GLN A 66 12.50 -2.86 3.50
CA GLN A 66 11.73 -2.00 2.60
C GLN A 66 12.35 -1.97 1.19
N ALA A 67 13.67 -1.87 1.10
CA ALA A 67 14.40 -1.91 -0.17
C ALA A 67 14.23 -3.26 -0.88
N GLU A 68 14.32 -4.37 -0.15
CA GLU A 68 14.08 -5.72 -0.68
C GLU A 68 12.67 -5.86 -1.25
N ARG A 69 11.64 -5.45 -0.50
CA ARG A 69 10.25 -5.48 -0.99
C ARG A 69 10.07 -4.65 -2.25
N LYS A 70 10.69 -3.47 -2.30
CA LYS A 70 10.63 -2.60 -3.49
C LYS A 70 11.32 -3.26 -4.70
N ALA A 71 12.45 -3.91 -4.48
CA ALA A 71 13.17 -4.62 -5.53
C ALA A 71 12.35 -5.80 -6.08
N VAL A 72 11.70 -6.58 -5.22
CA VAL A 72 10.79 -7.67 -5.63
C VAL A 72 9.64 -7.12 -6.48
N MET A 73 8.95 -6.08 -6.00
CA MET A 73 7.87 -5.46 -6.77
C MET A 73 8.34 -4.93 -8.14
N GLN A 74 9.55 -4.36 -8.21
CA GLN A 74 10.13 -3.90 -9.47
C GLN A 74 10.48 -5.04 -10.41
N ALA A 75 10.95 -6.18 -9.90
CA ALA A 75 11.22 -7.37 -10.70
C ALA A 75 9.91 -7.94 -11.28
N ASP A 76 8.83 -7.97 -10.49
CA ASP A 76 7.51 -8.44 -10.95
C ASP A 76 6.87 -7.50 -11.99
N LEU A 77 7.20 -6.20 -11.96
CA LEU A 77 6.73 -5.20 -12.91
C LEU A 77 7.48 -5.21 -14.25
N GLN A 78 8.61 -5.92 -14.38
CA GLN A 78 9.28 -6.09 -15.66
C GLN A 78 8.47 -7.08 -16.53
N ILE A 79 7.45 -6.56 -17.21
CA ILE A 79 6.75 -7.29 -18.27
C ILE A 79 7.80 -7.69 -19.32
N PRO A 80 8.00 -8.99 -19.58
CA PRO A 80 8.94 -9.43 -20.61
C PRO A 80 8.59 -8.80 -21.95
N SER A 81 9.60 -8.28 -22.66
CA SER A 81 9.43 -7.58 -23.95
C SER A 81 8.66 -8.40 -25.01
N HIS A 82 8.68 -9.73 -24.90
CA HIS A 82 7.95 -10.63 -25.79
C HIS A 82 6.42 -10.67 -25.56
N LEU A 83 5.90 -10.06 -24.49
CA LEU A 83 4.46 -9.93 -24.24
C LEU A 83 3.86 -8.61 -24.77
N LEU A 84 4.69 -7.64 -25.19
CA LEU A 84 4.24 -6.34 -25.69
C LEU A 84 4.04 -6.27 -27.22
N GLY A 85 4.30 -7.34 -27.96
CA GLY A 85 4.25 -7.35 -29.41
C GLY A 85 3.14 -8.20 -29.99
N LYS A 86 1.88 -7.75 -29.97
CA LYS A 86 0.80 -8.05 -30.96
C LYS A 86 -0.43 -7.12 -30.77
N ILE A 87 -0.24 -5.81 -30.65
CA ILE A 87 -1.33 -4.85 -30.81
C ILE A 87 -0.91 -3.81 -31.85
N VAL A 88 -0.75 -4.27 -33.09
CA VAL A 88 -0.75 -3.39 -34.26
C VAL A 88 -1.54 -4.11 -35.35
N GLU A 89 -2.65 -3.47 -35.71
CA GLU A 89 -3.43 -3.59 -36.95
C GLU A 89 -4.14 -4.93 -37.21
N ASP A 90 -5.39 -5.01 -36.72
CA ASP A 90 -6.43 -5.74 -37.44
C ASP A 90 -7.48 -4.70 -37.85
N GLU A 91 -7.71 -4.61 -39.15
CA GLU A 91 -8.55 -3.61 -39.80
C GLU A 91 -9.97 -3.62 -39.21
N SER A 92 -10.46 -2.42 -38.91
CA SER A 92 -11.82 -2.15 -38.47
C SER A 92 -12.84 -2.80 -39.42
N PRO A 93 -13.68 -3.75 -38.99
CA PRO A 93 -14.75 -4.24 -39.84
C PRO A 93 -15.87 -3.18 -39.94
N GLU A 94 -16.39 -3.06 -41.15
CA GLU A 94 -17.28 -2.03 -41.67
C GLU A 94 -18.46 -1.64 -40.76
N THR A 95 -18.63 -0.33 -40.60
CA THR A 95 -19.87 0.31 -40.12
C THR A 95 -21.03 0.01 -41.07
N GLY A 96 -22.15 -0.46 -40.52
CA GLY A 96 -23.48 -0.32 -41.12
C GLY A 96 -24.52 0.03 -40.04
N PRO A 97 -25.78 0.36 -40.40
CA PRO A 97 -26.26 1.03 -41.61
C PRO A 97 -26.76 2.47 -41.32
N THR A 98 -26.84 3.28 -42.37
CA THR A 98 -27.44 4.63 -42.39
C THR A 98 -28.96 4.57 -42.18
N PHE A 99 -29.49 5.34 -41.22
CA PHE A 99 -30.92 5.64 -41.12
C PHE A 99 -31.25 6.88 -41.97
N ILE A 100 -32.20 6.74 -42.90
CA ILE A 100 -32.99 7.84 -43.51
C ILE A 100 -34.46 7.46 -43.37
#